data_AF-A0A9R1PJW3-F1
#
_entry.id   AF-A0A9R1PJW3-F1
#
_cell.length_a   1.000
_cell.length_b   1.000
_cell.length_c   1.000
_cell.angle_alpha   90.00
_cell.angle_beta   90.00
_cell.angle_gamma   90.00
#
_symmetry.space_group_name_H-M   'P 1'
#
loop_
_entity.id
_entity.type
_entity.pdbx_description
1 polymer ?
#
loop_
_entity_poly.entity_id
_entity_poly.type
_entity_poly.pdbx_seq_one_letter_code
_entity_poly.pdbx_strand_id
1 'polypeptide(L)'
;MLTQMISIVFRRMESEQASVPPASSAVKDSPSSSTKEDSENGEISTDKQDEEKTTLGDALSMNRASEASPTSVEELQNLAGGADIKGLEAVLDKAVELEDGKKVSGGIDLDTMNIIQRDALLLFRTLCKMSMKEESDEVATKTRLLSLELLQGLLEGVSDSFAKNFHFIDSVKAYLSYALLRASVSSSPVVFQYATGIFSVLLLRFRESLKGEIGVFFPLIVLRSLDSSDSSLSQKSSVLRMLEKVCKDSQMLADMFVNYDCDIDGPNLFERMVSALSRIAHGSQSADSAAVASSQTVSVKGSSIQVF
;
A
#
# COMPACT_ATOMS: atom_id res chain seq x y z
N MET A 1 0.60 -26.41 11.37
CA MET A 1 1.89 -26.74 10.73
C MET A 1 2.30 -25.71 9.67
N LEU A 2 1.63 -25.61 8.51
CA LEU A 2 2.09 -24.75 7.41
C LEU A 2 2.36 -23.27 7.82
N THR A 3 1.43 -22.63 8.53
CA THR A 3 1.59 -21.27 9.08
C THR A 3 2.85 -21.14 9.96
N GLN A 4 3.16 -22.16 10.77
CA GLN A 4 4.35 -22.16 11.64
C GLN A 4 5.63 -22.30 10.83
N MET A 5 5.64 -23.09 9.76
CA MET A 5 6.79 -23.21 8.84
C MET A 5 7.09 -21.86 8.18
N ILE A 6 6.05 -21.17 7.69
CA ILE A 6 6.14 -19.83 7.11
C ILE A 6 6.69 -18.82 8.14
N SER A 7 6.15 -18.80 9.36
CA SER A 7 6.67 -17.96 10.45
C SER A 7 8.12 -18.25 10.81
N ILE A 8 8.58 -19.51 10.72
CA ILE A 8 9.97 -19.89 10.99
C ILE A 8 10.91 -19.38 9.89
N VAL A 9 10.52 -19.44 8.62
CA VAL A 9 11.31 -18.89 7.50
C VAL A 9 11.52 -17.39 7.68
N PHE A 10 10.45 -16.63 7.93
CA PHE A 10 10.55 -15.17 8.08
C PHE A 10 11.32 -14.76 9.33
N ARG A 11 11.07 -15.39 10.49
CA ARG A 11 11.84 -15.10 11.72
C ARG A 11 13.33 -15.38 11.58
N ARG A 12 13.73 -16.38 10.78
CA ARG A 12 15.14 -16.64 10.47
C ARG A 12 15.73 -15.50 9.64
N MET A 13 15.06 -15.07 8.57
CA MET A 13 15.47 -13.93 7.75
C MET A 13 15.64 -12.65 8.59
N GLU A 14 14.69 -12.37 9.48
CA GLU A 14 14.75 -11.22 10.40
C GLU A 14 15.93 -11.32 11.36
N SER A 15 16.20 -12.52 11.90
CA SER A 15 17.32 -12.73 12.83
C SER A 15 18.70 -12.58 12.19
N GLU A 16 18.84 -12.85 10.88
CA GLU A 16 20.08 -12.60 10.14
C GLU A 16 20.24 -11.13 9.73
N GLN A 17 19.15 -10.45 9.38
CA GLN A 17 19.21 -9.00 9.13
C GLN A 17 19.64 -8.23 10.39
N ALA A 18 19.25 -8.69 11.58
CA ALA A 18 19.66 -8.12 12.86
C ALA A 18 21.11 -8.47 13.29
N SER A 19 21.79 -9.43 12.63
CA SER A 19 23.15 -9.85 13.00
C SER A 19 24.25 -9.17 12.18
N VAL A 20 23.90 -8.46 11.11
CA VAL A 20 24.82 -7.61 10.33
C VAL A 20 24.91 -6.23 10.98
N PRO A 21 26.05 -5.84 11.57
CA PRO A 21 26.21 -4.49 12.09
C PRO A 21 26.18 -3.45 10.95
N PRO A 22 25.70 -2.22 11.18
CA PRO A 22 25.75 -1.17 10.17
C PRO A 22 27.21 -0.95 9.75
N ALA A 23 27.47 -1.07 8.45
CA ALA A 23 28.82 -1.00 7.92
C ALA A 23 29.43 0.39 8.15
N SER A 24 30.29 0.52 9.16
CA SER A 24 31.11 1.71 9.35
C SER A 24 31.94 1.96 8.10
N SER A 25 31.92 3.19 7.60
CA SER A 25 32.67 3.62 6.42
C SER A 25 34.18 3.48 6.65
N ALA A 26 34.71 2.30 6.31
CA ALA A 26 36.14 1.99 6.41
C ALA A 26 36.94 2.81 5.38
N VAL A 27 37.38 3.99 5.80
CA VAL A 27 38.35 4.82 5.07
C VAL A 27 39.60 3.97 4.84
N LYS A 28 39.99 3.81 3.56
CA LYS A 28 41.21 3.08 3.17
C LYS A 28 42.44 3.96 3.34
N ASP A 29 42.88 4.15 4.58
CA ASP A 29 44.24 4.65 4.81
C ASP A 29 45.26 3.68 4.19
N SER A 30 46.12 4.22 3.35
CA SER A 30 47.16 3.48 2.63
C SER A 30 48.53 3.86 3.20
N PRO A 31 49.41 2.90 3.52
CA PRO A 31 50.64 3.20 4.25
C PRO A 31 51.65 3.96 3.39
N SER A 32 52.11 5.11 3.89
CA SER A 32 53.16 5.91 3.26
C SER A 32 54.55 5.31 3.53
N SER A 33 55.37 5.22 2.48
CA SER A 33 56.82 5.04 2.60
C SER A 33 57.53 6.39 2.47
N SER A 34 58.69 6.53 3.12
CA SER A 34 59.30 7.84 3.41
C SER A 34 60.61 8.08 2.66
N THR A 35 60.76 9.24 2.01
CA THR A 35 62.08 9.83 1.70
C THR A 35 62.01 11.35 1.55
N LYS A 36 62.72 12.06 2.45
CA LYS A 36 63.65 13.20 2.26
C LYS A 36 63.82 13.78 0.83
N GLU A 37 64.12 15.06 0.55
CA GLU A 37 64.38 16.33 1.28
C GLU A 37 64.67 17.42 0.18
N ASP A 38 64.61 18.76 0.33
CA ASP A 38 64.17 19.74 1.36
C ASP A 38 64.07 21.16 0.70
N SER A 39 63.81 22.23 1.48
CA SER A 39 64.08 23.68 1.23
C SER A 39 62.90 24.66 0.96
N GLU A 40 62.56 25.39 2.02
CA GLU A 40 62.40 26.87 2.16
C GLU A 40 61.45 27.75 1.30
N ASN A 41 60.84 28.72 2.02
CA ASN A 41 60.16 29.98 1.59
C ASN A 41 58.85 29.88 0.77
N GLY A 42 57.87 30.77 0.96
CA GLY A 42 57.77 31.82 1.98
C GLY A 42 56.56 32.78 1.81
N GLU A 43 56.17 33.41 2.92
CA GLU A 43 55.26 34.58 3.03
C GLU A 43 53.76 34.44 2.70
N ILE A 44 53.02 35.50 3.02
CA ILE A 44 51.55 35.60 3.10
C ILE A 44 51.01 36.47 1.95
N SER A 45 49.89 36.06 1.38
CA SER A 45 48.94 37.00 0.75
C SER A 45 47.49 36.56 0.96
N THR A 46 46.76 37.34 1.75
CA THR A 46 45.29 37.32 1.74
C THR A 46 44.79 38.09 0.53
N ASP A 47 43.77 37.58 -0.18
CA ASP A 47 42.93 38.42 -1.02
C ASP A 47 41.46 37.99 -0.97
N LYS A 48 40.54 38.88 -1.36
CA LYS A 48 39.09 38.71 -1.26
C LYS A 48 38.38 39.13 -2.54
N GLN A 49 37.61 38.21 -3.12
CA GLN A 49 36.44 38.46 -3.98
C GLN A 49 35.44 37.35 -3.57
N ASP A 50 34.26 37.66 -3.01
CA ASP A 50 33.04 38.15 -3.70
C ASP A 50 32.66 37.17 -4.83
N GLU A 51 31.60 36.35 -4.74
CA GLU A 51 30.17 36.74 -4.70
C GLU A 51 29.22 35.61 -4.18
N GLU A 52 27.90 35.84 -4.33
CA GLU A 52 26.75 34.92 -4.30
C GLU A 52 26.48 34.01 -3.07
N LYS A 53 25.63 34.57 -2.19
CA LYS A 53 24.74 33.83 -1.28
C LYS A 53 23.75 32.94 -2.07
N THR A 54 24.01 31.64 -2.14
CA THR A 54 22.99 30.62 -2.46
C THR A 54 22.57 29.87 -1.18
N THR A 55 21.27 29.57 -1.06
CA THR A 55 20.66 28.96 0.14
C THR A 55 20.62 27.45 0.07
N LEU A 56 20.51 26.78 1.23
CA LEU A 56 20.17 25.35 1.30
C LEU A 56 18.88 25.09 0.49
N GLY A 57 18.99 24.32 -0.60
CA GLY A 57 17.88 23.98 -1.49
C GLY A 57 18.22 22.83 -2.44
N ASP A 58 19.22 23.01 -3.30
CA ASP A 58 19.42 22.14 -4.49
C ASP A 58 20.21 20.84 -4.25
N ALA A 59 20.27 20.33 -3.02
CA ALA A 59 21.08 19.16 -2.65
C ALA A 59 20.41 17.79 -2.88
N LEU A 60 19.21 17.73 -3.48
CA LEU A 60 18.44 16.48 -3.66
C LEU A 60 17.94 16.22 -5.10
N SER A 61 18.25 17.07 -6.08
CA SER A 61 17.84 16.85 -7.48
C SER A 61 18.95 16.20 -8.31
N MET A 62 19.14 14.88 -8.15
CA MET A 62 19.90 14.06 -9.11
C MET A 62 18.97 13.19 -9.94
N ASN A 63 18.46 13.82 -11.00
CA ASN A 63 17.69 13.19 -12.06
C ASN A 63 18.52 12.06 -12.71
N ARG A 64 18.09 10.79 -12.59
CA ARG A 64 18.70 9.66 -13.30
C ARG A 64 17.87 9.31 -14.53
N ALA A 65 18.38 9.69 -15.70
CA ALA A 65 17.62 9.60 -16.94
C ALA A 65 17.38 8.15 -17.42
N SER A 66 16.13 7.89 -17.80
CA SER A 66 15.66 6.97 -18.86
C SER A 66 16.40 5.65 -19.08
N GLU A 67 15.85 4.57 -18.54
CA GLU A 67 15.60 3.34 -19.33
C GLU A 67 14.45 2.56 -18.67
N ALA A 68 13.40 2.24 -19.45
CA ALA A 68 12.18 1.51 -19.03
C ALA A 68 11.62 1.93 -17.64
N SER A 69 10.88 3.06 -17.59
CA SER A 69 10.23 3.53 -16.37
C SER A 69 9.28 2.49 -15.76
N PRO A 70 9.34 2.22 -14.44
CA PRO A 70 8.24 1.55 -13.76
C PRO A 70 6.98 2.44 -13.87
N THR A 71 5.80 1.81 -13.95
CA THR A 71 4.52 2.53 -13.99
C THR A 71 4.40 3.46 -12.78
N SER A 72 4.05 4.72 -13.02
CA SER A 72 3.99 5.71 -11.95
C SER A 72 2.86 5.40 -10.97
N VAL A 73 3.05 5.78 -9.70
CA VAL A 73 2.00 5.65 -8.68
C VAL A 73 0.77 6.48 -9.07
N GLU A 74 0.99 7.63 -9.72
CA GLU A 74 -0.05 8.48 -10.32
C GLU A 74 -0.89 7.72 -11.37
N GLU A 75 -0.26 6.96 -12.28
CA GLU A 75 -0.97 6.16 -13.29
C GLU A 75 -1.86 5.09 -12.64
N LEU A 76 -1.33 4.39 -11.61
CA LEU A 76 -2.10 3.41 -10.83
C LEU A 76 -3.28 4.07 -10.07
N GLN A 77 -3.07 5.25 -9.48
CA GLN A 77 -4.11 5.99 -8.77
C GLN A 77 -5.19 6.53 -9.72
N ASN A 78 -4.80 7.00 -10.92
CA ASN A 78 -5.74 7.41 -11.95
C ASN A 78 -6.59 6.24 -12.48
N LEU A 79 -5.99 5.06 -12.70
CA LEU A 79 -6.72 3.84 -13.08
C LEU A 79 -7.71 3.41 -11.99
N ALA A 80 -7.28 3.40 -10.72
CA ALA A 80 -8.14 3.05 -9.58
C ALA A 80 -9.26 4.08 -9.35
N GLY A 81 -8.97 5.38 -9.51
CA GLY A 81 -9.93 6.48 -9.39
C GLY A 81 -10.96 6.52 -10.52
N GLY A 82 -10.54 6.22 -11.76
CA GLY A 82 -11.40 6.04 -12.93
C GLY A 82 -12.13 4.69 -12.97
N ALA A 83 -11.90 3.82 -11.98
CA ALA A 83 -12.44 2.45 -11.89
C ALA A 83 -12.08 1.52 -13.08
N ASP A 84 -10.99 1.78 -13.80
CA ASP A 84 -10.47 0.85 -14.81
C ASP A 84 -9.69 -0.30 -14.16
N ILE A 85 -10.46 -1.27 -13.70
CA ILE A 85 -9.94 -2.52 -13.14
C ILE A 85 -9.07 -3.27 -14.14
N LYS A 86 -9.38 -3.21 -15.45
CA LYS A 86 -8.67 -4.00 -16.47
C LYS A 86 -7.32 -3.40 -16.83
N GLY A 87 -7.24 -2.07 -16.92
CA GLY A 87 -5.96 -1.37 -17.00
C GLY A 87 -5.09 -1.66 -15.78
N LEU A 88 -5.66 -1.60 -14.57
CA LEU A 88 -4.93 -1.89 -13.33
C LEU A 88 -4.48 -3.36 -13.23
N GLU A 89 -5.32 -4.32 -13.65
CA GLU A 89 -4.93 -5.75 -13.75
C GLU A 89 -3.77 -5.92 -14.75
N ALA A 90 -3.87 -5.38 -15.97
CA ALA A 90 -2.84 -5.53 -17.00
C ALA A 90 -1.49 -4.87 -16.62
N VAL A 91 -1.51 -3.75 -15.89
CA VAL A 91 -0.30 -3.08 -15.39
C VAL A 91 0.37 -3.91 -14.30
N LEU A 92 -0.39 -4.44 -13.34
CA LEU A 92 0.18 -5.23 -12.24
C LEU A 92 0.63 -6.64 -12.68
N ASP A 93 -0.06 -7.26 -13.64
CA ASP A 93 0.34 -8.51 -14.28
C ASP A 93 1.70 -8.35 -14.99
N LYS A 94 1.87 -7.28 -15.78
CA LYS A 94 3.14 -6.90 -16.41
C LYS A 94 4.25 -6.62 -15.38
N ALA A 95 3.93 -5.97 -14.26
CA ALA A 95 4.91 -5.70 -13.20
C ALA A 95 5.38 -7.01 -12.52
N VAL A 96 4.48 -7.97 -12.33
CA VAL A 96 4.80 -9.31 -11.81
C VAL A 96 5.72 -10.09 -12.76
N GLU A 97 5.45 -10.10 -14.07
CA GLU A 97 6.33 -10.76 -15.05
C GLU A 97 7.72 -10.11 -15.13
N LEU A 98 7.82 -8.78 -14.98
CA LEU A 98 9.10 -8.07 -14.88
C LEU A 98 9.88 -8.44 -13.60
N GLU A 99 9.19 -8.64 -12.47
CA GLU A 99 9.80 -9.06 -11.21
C GLU A 99 10.30 -10.53 -11.24
N ASP A 100 9.69 -11.43 -12.02
CA ASP A 100 10.24 -12.77 -12.34
C ASP A 100 11.45 -12.68 -13.30
N GLY A 101 11.52 -11.64 -14.14
CA GLY A 101 12.51 -11.39 -15.21
C GLY A 101 13.95 -11.07 -14.78
N LYS A 102 14.40 -11.55 -13.61
CA LYS A 102 15.75 -11.47 -13.01
C LYS A 102 16.38 -10.07 -12.80
N LYS A 103 15.82 -8.98 -13.33
CA LYS A 103 16.29 -7.60 -13.08
C LYS A 103 15.27 -6.83 -12.25
N VAL A 104 15.38 -6.92 -10.92
CA VAL A 104 14.53 -6.14 -10.01
C VAL A 104 14.97 -4.66 -10.07
N SER A 105 14.20 -3.82 -10.75
CA SER A 105 14.48 -2.39 -10.90
C SER A 105 14.11 -1.60 -9.63
N GLY A 106 14.89 -1.77 -8.55
CA GLY A 106 14.74 -1.06 -7.27
C GLY A 106 14.95 -1.92 -6.02
N GLY A 107 14.64 -3.22 -6.10
CA GLY A 107 14.76 -4.18 -5.00
C GLY A 107 16.11 -4.92 -4.95
N ILE A 108 16.18 -5.94 -4.11
CA ILE A 108 17.39 -6.77 -3.89
C ILE A 108 17.70 -7.61 -5.14
N ASP A 109 18.96 -7.60 -5.59
CA ASP A 109 19.45 -8.52 -6.63
C ASP A 109 19.47 -9.97 -6.10
N LEU A 110 18.70 -10.84 -6.76
CA LEU A 110 18.56 -12.26 -6.44
C LEU A 110 19.89 -13.04 -6.47
N ASP A 111 20.90 -12.56 -7.20
CA ASP A 111 22.25 -13.17 -7.22
C ASP A 111 23.11 -12.74 -6.01
N THR A 112 22.76 -11.65 -5.33
CA THR A 112 23.42 -11.19 -4.08
C THR A 112 22.69 -11.63 -2.80
N MET A 113 21.41 -12.00 -2.94
CA MET A 113 20.51 -12.34 -1.83
C MET A 113 20.95 -13.61 -1.11
N ASN A 114 20.94 -13.61 0.23
CA ASN A 114 21.30 -14.81 0.99
C ASN A 114 20.21 -15.91 0.84
N ILE A 115 20.56 -17.16 1.15
CA ILE A 115 19.65 -18.31 0.91
C ILE A 115 18.32 -18.15 1.65
N ILE A 116 18.34 -17.70 2.90
CA ILE A 116 17.15 -17.57 3.76
C ILE A 116 16.26 -16.40 3.30
N GLN A 117 16.86 -15.29 2.89
CA GLN A 117 16.18 -14.16 2.25
C GLN A 117 15.52 -14.59 0.93
N ARG A 118 16.23 -15.38 0.12
CA ARG A 118 15.75 -15.91 -1.17
C ARG A 118 14.61 -16.90 -0.99
N ASP A 119 14.68 -17.78 0.01
CA ASP A 119 13.60 -18.71 0.37
C ASP A 119 12.36 -17.93 0.83
N ALA A 120 12.51 -16.91 1.67
CA ALA A 120 11.42 -16.05 2.12
C ALA A 120 10.77 -15.27 0.96
N LEU A 121 11.59 -14.72 0.05
CA LEU A 121 11.14 -14.03 -1.16
C LEU A 121 10.32 -14.96 -2.07
N LEU A 122 10.85 -16.13 -2.40
CA LEU A 122 10.18 -17.11 -3.26
C LEU A 122 8.89 -17.64 -2.64
N LEU A 123 8.87 -17.84 -1.32
CA LEU A 123 7.68 -18.25 -0.59
C LEU A 123 6.60 -17.16 -0.62
N PHE A 124 6.95 -15.88 -0.40
CA PHE A 124 6.02 -14.76 -0.49
C PHE A 124 5.41 -14.66 -1.90
N ARG A 125 6.26 -14.66 -2.93
CA ARG A 125 5.83 -14.60 -4.33
C ARG A 125 4.93 -15.79 -4.71
N THR A 126 5.21 -16.98 -4.18
CA THR A 126 4.38 -18.19 -4.40
C THR A 126 3.01 -18.08 -3.72
N LEU A 127 2.93 -17.62 -2.47
CA LEU A 127 1.63 -17.37 -1.80
C LEU A 127 0.79 -16.37 -2.61
N CYS A 128 1.41 -15.28 -3.08
CA CYS A 128 0.74 -14.30 -3.92
C CYS A 128 0.25 -14.91 -5.24
N LYS A 129 1.11 -15.60 -6.01
CA LYS A 129 0.72 -16.30 -7.27
C LYS A 129 -0.44 -17.27 -7.06
N MET A 130 -0.47 -18.02 -5.95
CA MET A 130 -1.56 -18.95 -5.65
C MET A 130 -2.88 -18.26 -5.24
N SER A 131 -2.82 -17.05 -4.68
CA SER A 131 -4.00 -16.24 -4.36
C SER A 131 -4.64 -15.53 -5.57
N MET A 132 -3.86 -15.31 -6.64
CA MET A 132 -4.31 -14.70 -7.90
C MET A 132 -5.11 -15.67 -8.79
N LYS A 133 -4.91 -16.98 -8.61
CA LYS A 133 -5.42 -18.00 -9.54
C LYS A 133 -6.95 -17.99 -9.64
N GLU A 134 -7.45 -18.08 -10.86
CA GLU A 134 -8.86 -18.27 -11.20
C GLU A 134 -9.46 -19.49 -10.48
N GLU A 135 -10.73 -19.39 -10.09
CA GLU A 135 -11.46 -20.45 -9.37
C GLU A 135 -12.05 -21.46 -10.38
N SER A 136 -11.16 -22.28 -10.97
CA SER A 136 -11.50 -23.31 -11.96
C SER A 136 -12.27 -24.50 -11.39
N ASP A 137 -12.06 -24.80 -10.11
CA ASP A 137 -12.53 -26.01 -9.43
C ASP A 137 -12.43 -25.83 -7.89
N GLU A 138 -13.04 -26.76 -7.15
CA GLU A 138 -13.10 -26.69 -5.68
C GLU A 138 -11.71 -26.72 -5.01
N VAL A 139 -10.71 -27.37 -5.63
CA VAL A 139 -9.34 -27.43 -5.11
C VAL A 139 -8.62 -26.10 -5.38
N ALA A 140 -8.85 -25.48 -6.53
CA ALA A 140 -8.38 -24.13 -6.84
C ALA A 140 -8.96 -23.10 -5.85
N THR A 141 -10.28 -23.08 -5.60
CA THR A 141 -10.89 -22.19 -4.60
C THR A 141 -10.32 -22.41 -3.20
N LYS A 142 -10.18 -23.67 -2.74
CA LYS A 142 -9.57 -23.97 -1.43
C LYS A 142 -8.11 -23.52 -1.35
N THR A 143 -7.34 -23.73 -2.42
CA THR A 143 -5.93 -23.28 -2.51
C THR A 143 -5.83 -21.75 -2.47
N ARG A 144 -6.73 -21.05 -3.18
CA ARG A 144 -6.81 -19.59 -3.21
C ARG A 144 -7.11 -19.01 -1.82
N LEU A 145 -8.12 -19.54 -1.15
CA LEU A 145 -8.52 -19.12 0.20
C LEU A 145 -7.40 -19.36 1.23
N LEU A 146 -6.78 -20.54 1.21
CA LEU A 146 -5.64 -20.85 2.10
C LEU A 146 -4.44 -19.95 1.82
N SER A 147 -4.17 -19.61 0.55
CA SER A 147 -3.06 -18.73 0.18
C SER A 147 -3.28 -17.29 0.68
N LEU A 148 -4.53 -16.81 0.64
CA LEU A 148 -4.92 -15.51 1.20
C LEU A 148 -4.83 -15.49 2.74
N GLU A 149 -5.30 -16.55 3.41
CA GLU A 149 -5.19 -16.72 4.87
C GLU A 149 -3.74 -16.68 5.33
N LEU A 150 -2.86 -17.43 4.64
CA LEU A 150 -1.44 -17.48 4.94
C LEU A 150 -0.70 -16.18 4.60
N LEU A 151 -1.11 -15.47 3.53
CA LEU A 151 -0.55 -14.16 3.18
C LEU A 151 -0.93 -13.10 4.21
N GLN A 152 -2.19 -13.05 4.67
CA GLN A 152 -2.60 -12.16 5.74
C GLN A 152 -1.85 -12.50 7.04
N GLY A 153 -1.87 -13.76 7.48
CA GLY A 153 -1.20 -14.19 8.72
C GLY A 153 0.32 -14.00 8.71
N LEU A 154 0.94 -14.02 7.53
CA LEU A 154 2.35 -13.67 7.34
C LEU A 154 2.57 -12.16 7.56
N LEU A 155 1.80 -11.30 6.91
CA LEU A 155 1.89 -9.84 7.07
C LEU A 155 1.53 -9.39 8.50
N GLU A 156 0.60 -10.08 9.18
CA GLU A 156 0.30 -9.85 10.60
C GLU A 156 1.42 -10.36 11.54
N GLY A 157 2.20 -11.37 11.14
CA GLY A 157 3.14 -12.09 12.00
C GLY A 157 4.62 -11.67 11.94
N VAL A 158 5.02 -10.83 10.97
CA VAL A 158 6.38 -10.26 10.83
C VAL A 158 6.66 -9.12 11.84
N SER A 159 7.92 -8.72 11.97
CA SER A 159 8.37 -7.58 12.79
C SER A 159 8.14 -6.22 12.13
N ASP A 160 8.15 -5.15 12.93
CA ASP A 160 8.08 -3.78 12.42
C ASP A 160 9.36 -3.37 11.66
N SER A 161 10.50 -3.98 11.99
CA SER A 161 11.75 -3.83 11.22
C SER A 161 11.63 -4.41 9.81
N PHE A 162 10.97 -5.56 9.66
CA PHE A 162 10.65 -6.11 8.34
C PHE A 162 9.64 -5.24 7.59
N ALA A 163 8.62 -4.71 8.28
CA ALA A 163 7.64 -3.82 7.65
C ALA A 163 8.26 -2.52 7.10
N LYS A 164 9.42 -2.11 7.64
CA LYS A 164 10.27 -1.00 7.19
C LYS A 164 11.44 -1.43 6.28
N ASN A 165 11.53 -2.69 5.87
CA ASN A 165 12.57 -3.15 4.94
C ASN A 165 12.15 -2.88 3.49
N PHE A 166 12.27 -1.61 3.07
CA PHE A 166 11.95 -1.15 1.71
C PHE A 166 12.51 -2.07 0.63
N HIS A 167 13.78 -2.48 0.73
CA HIS A 167 14.42 -3.36 -0.25
C HIS A 167 13.75 -4.74 -0.43
N PHE A 168 13.22 -5.34 0.64
CA PHE A 168 12.42 -6.56 0.52
C PHE A 168 11.02 -6.26 -0.03
N ILE A 169 10.38 -5.18 0.45
CA ILE A 169 9.04 -4.78 0.02
C ILE A 169 9.00 -4.45 -1.48
N ASP A 170 10.01 -3.73 -1.99
CA ASP A 170 10.21 -3.44 -3.42
C ASP A 170 10.43 -4.71 -4.28
N SER A 171 10.85 -5.83 -3.70
CA SER A 171 10.97 -7.14 -4.36
C SER A 171 9.70 -8.01 -4.24
N VAL A 172 8.61 -7.52 -3.62
CA VAL A 172 7.33 -8.25 -3.54
C VAL A 172 6.08 -7.41 -3.82
N LYS A 173 6.20 -6.09 -3.95
CA LYS A 173 5.03 -5.20 -3.97
C LYS A 173 4.16 -5.33 -5.22
N ALA A 174 4.68 -5.72 -6.39
CA ALA A 174 3.82 -6.04 -7.53
C ALA A 174 2.96 -7.27 -7.24
N TYR A 175 3.55 -8.33 -6.67
CA TYR A 175 2.83 -9.55 -6.29
C TYR A 175 1.78 -9.29 -5.21
N LEU A 176 2.12 -8.54 -4.16
CA LEU A 176 1.18 -8.18 -3.10
C LEU A 176 0.02 -7.33 -3.65
N SER A 177 0.33 -6.35 -4.48
CA SER A 177 -0.67 -5.48 -5.11
C SER A 177 -1.59 -6.28 -6.03
N TYR A 178 -1.05 -7.15 -6.87
CA TYR A 178 -1.87 -7.94 -7.80
C TYR A 178 -2.74 -8.98 -7.06
N ALA A 179 -2.20 -9.61 -6.00
CA ALA A 179 -2.96 -10.48 -5.12
C ALA A 179 -4.13 -9.73 -4.44
N LEU A 180 -3.86 -8.53 -3.90
CA LEU A 180 -4.87 -7.67 -3.28
C LEU A 180 -5.90 -7.18 -4.30
N LEU A 181 -5.50 -6.85 -5.53
CA LEU A 181 -6.41 -6.48 -6.62
C LEU A 181 -7.37 -7.64 -6.93
N ARG A 182 -6.85 -8.81 -7.32
CA ARG A 182 -7.67 -9.99 -7.66
C ARG A 182 -8.59 -10.43 -6.52
N ALA A 183 -8.23 -10.14 -5.26
CA ALA A 183 -9.09 -10.38 -4.10
C ALA A 183 -10.17 -9.28 -3.92
N SER A 184 -9.82 -8.00 -4.06
CA SER A 184 -10.71 -6.85 -3.89
C SER A 184 -11.82 -6.72 -4.94
N VAL A 185 -11.64 -7.33 -6.12
CA VAL A 185 -12.65 -7.36 -7.20
C VAL A 185 -13.38 -8.70 -7.29
N SER A 186 -13.11 -9.64 -6.38
CA SER A 186 -13.81 -10.92 -6.33
C SER A 186 -15.27 -10.75 -5.92
N SER A 187 -16.16 -11.51 -6.58
CA SER A 187 -17.57 -11.66 -6.20
C SER A 187 -17.77 -12.53 -4.95
N SER A 188 -16.77 -13.33 -4.56
CA SER A 188 -16.82 -14.18 -3.37
C SER A 188 -16.64 -13.34 -2.10
N PRO A 189 -17.64 -13.28 -1.19
CA PRO A 189 -17.55 -12.46 0.02
C PRO A 189 -16.41 -12.87 0.95
N VAL A 190 -16.00 -14.14 0.94
CA VAL A 190 -14.88 -14.65 1.76
C VAL A 190 -13.53 -14.18 1.20
N VAL A 191 -13.38 -14.17 -0.13
CA VAL A 191 -12.18 -13.63 -0.79
C VAL A 191 -12.08 -12.11 -0.57
N PHE A 192 -13.20 -11.38 -0.66
CA PHE A 192 -13.24 -9.96 -0.33
C PHE A 192 -12.94 -9.69 1.15
N GLN A 193 -13.39 -10.55 2.06
CA GLN A 193 -13.05 -10.44 3.48
C GLN A 193 -11.53 -10.54 3.69
N TYR A 194 -10.83 -11.46 3.02
CA TYR A 194 -9.36 -11.50 3.04
C TYR A 194 -8.72 -10.26 2.40
N ALA A 195 -9.30 -9.67 1.35
CA ALA A 195 -8.83 -8.38 0.81
C ALA A 195 -8.88 -7.27 1.87
N THR A 196 -9.99 -7.13 2.60
CA THR A 196 -10.09 -6.18 3.72
C THR A 196 -9.18 -6.54 4.89
N GLY A 197 -8.95 -7.84 5.14
CA GLY A 197 -8.02 -8.34 6.14
C GLY A 197 -6.58 -7.91 5.86
N ILE A 198 -6.06 -8.26 4.68
CA ILE A 198 -4.73 -7.85 4.18
C ILE A 198 -4.60 -6.33 4.20
N PHE A 199 -5.60 -5.59 3.68
CA PHE A 199 -5.54 -4.14 3.63
C PHE A 199 -5.51 -3.48 5.01
N SER A 200 -6.21 -4.04 6.01
CA SER A 200 -6.08 -3.62 7.41
C SER A 200 -4.64 -3.77 7.94
N VAL A 201 -3.88 -4.78 7.50
CA VAL A 201 -2.47 -4.92 7.90
C VAL A 201 -1.61 -3.86 7.24
N LEU A 202 -1.85 -3.55 5.96
CA LEU A 202 -1.08 -2.53 5.24
C LEU A 202 -1.23 -1.16 5.90
N LEU A 203 -2.48 -0.75 6.18
CA LEU A 203 -2.82 0.49 6.87
C LEU A 203 -2.15 0.62 8.25
N LEU A 204 -2.14 -0.45 9.04
CA LEU A 204 -1.57 -0.42 10.39
C LEU A 204 -0.03 -0.49 10.38
N ARG A 205 0.58 -1.32 9.53
CA ARG A 205 1.99 -1.73 9.67
C ARG A 205 2.91 -1.32 8.52
N PHE A 206 2.41 -1.23 7.28
CA PHE A 206 3.25 -1.02 6.09
C PHE A 206 3.08 0.38 5.47
N ARG A 207 2.36 1.30 6.14
CA ARG A 207 2.03 2.65 5.66
C ARG A 207 3.21 3.53 5.22
N GLU A 208 4.43 3.24 5.70
CA GLU A 208 5.66 3.89 5.22
C GLU A 208 6.17 3.24 3.93
N SER A 209 6.27 1.90 3.88
CA SER A 209 6.87 1.14 2.77
C SER A 209 5.91 0.86 1.60
N LEU A 210 4.60 1.07 1.78
CA LEU A 210 3.54 0.85 0.79
C LEU A 210 2.59 2.06 0.67
N LYS A 211 3.10 3.29 0.88
CA LYS A 211 2.29 4.53 0.78
C LYS A 211 1.57 4.62 -0.57
N GLY A 212 2.27 4.36 -1.67
CA GLY A 212 1.70 4.51 -3.01
C GLY A 212 0.57 3.52 -3.26
N GLU A 213 0.83 2.26 -2.94
CA GLU A 213 -0.07 1.12 -3.09
C GLU A 213 -1.32 1.28 -2.21
N ILE A 214 -1.17 1.75 -0.97
CA ILE A 214 -2.32 2.09 -0.11
C ILE A 214 -3.18 3.19 -0.74
N GLY A 215 -2.56 4.21 -1.37
CA GLY A 215 -3.27 5.24 -2.10
C GLY A 215 -4.07 4.72 -3.31
N VAL A 216 -3.59 3.68 -3.97
CA VAL A 216 -4.27 2.98 -5.08
C VAL A 216 -5.42 2.09 -4.56
N PHE A 217 -5.20 1.34 -3.49
CA PHE A 217 -6.17 0.36 -2.99
C PHE A 217 -7.27 0.96 -2.10
N PHE A 218 -7.05 2.10 -1.46
CA PHE A 218 -8.06 2.71 -0.59
C PHE A 218 -9.34 3.14 -1.34
N PRO A 219 -9.28 3.82 -2.51
CA PRO A 219 -10.47 4.08 -3.32
C PRO A 219 -11.18 2.77 -3.74
N LEU A 220 -10.41 1.75 -4.12
CA LEU A 220 -10.92 0.50 -4.67
C LEU A 220 -11.57 -0.42 -3.63
N ILE A 221 -11.05 -0.46 -2.41
CA ILE A 221 -11.52 -1.32 -1.31
C ILE A 221 -12.50 -0.55 -0.40
N VAL A 222 -12.15 0.66 0.02
CA VAL A 222 -12.95 1.42 1.00
C VAL A 222 -14.01 2.25 0.31
N LEU A 223 -13.61 3.26 -0.48
CA LEU A 223 -14.56 4.26 -0.99
C LEU A 223 -15.59 3.64 -1.93
N ARG A 224 -15.16 2.80 -2.89
CA ARG A 224 -16.06 2.05 -3.79
C ARG A 224 -17.11 1.23 -3.04
N SER A 225 -16.74 0.60 -1.92
CA SER A 225 -17.68 -0.21 -1.12
C SER A 225 -18.54 0.59 -0.15
N LEU A 226 -18.16 1.81 0.24
CA LEU A 226 -19.04 2.68 1.04
C LEU A 226 -20.01 3.47 0.15
N ASP A 227 -19.53 4.02 -0.97
CA ASP A 227 -20.29 4.96 -1.82
C ASP A 227 -21.13 4.31 -2.93
N SER A 228 -20.75 3.13 -3.45
CA SER A 228 -21.52 2.50 -4.53
C SER A 228 -22.87 1.97 -4.01
N SER A 229 -23.96 2.32 -4.71
CA SER A 229 -25.28 1.69 -4.57
C SER A 229 -25.23 0.17 -4.72
N ASP A 230 -24.39 -0.30 -5.65
CA ASP A 230 -24.38 -1.66 -6.18
C ASP A 230 -23.47 -2.60 -5.35
N SER A 231 -22.64 -2.02 -4.48
CA SER A 231 -21.78 -2.78 -3.57
C SER A 231 -22.59 -3.46 -2.45
N SER A 232 -22.34 -4.75 -2.28
CA SER A 232 -23.17 -5.64 -1.46
C SER A 232 -23.08 -5.34 0.04
N LEU A 233 -24.13 -5.70 0.80
CA LEU A 233 -24.16 -5.53 2.25
C LEU A 233 -23.03 -6.29 2.98
N SER A 234 -22.56 -7.41 2.42
CA SER A 234 -21.41 -8.15 2.95
C SER A 234 -20.08 -7.40 2.73
N GLN A 235 -19.88 -6.78 1.57
CA GLN A 235 -18.72 -5.89 1.31
C GLN A 235 -18.76 -4.67 2.25
N LYS A 236 -19.90 -3.96 2.32
CA LYS A 236 -20.12 -2.84 3.25
C LYS A 236 -19.83 -3.22 4.70
N SER A 237 -20.39 -4.33 5.18
CA SER A 237 -20.17 -4.83 6.54
C SER A 237 -18.71 -5.23 6.80
N SER A 238 -17.98 -5.73 5.80
CA SER A 238 -16.57 -6.10 5.95
C SER A 238 -15.67 -4.87 6.02
N VAL A 239 -15.90 -3.87 5.15
CA VAL A 239 -15.17 -2.59 5.19
C VAL A 239 -15.45 -1.82 6.48
N LEU A 240 -16.71 -1.77 6.94
CA LEU A 240 -17.04 -1.11 8.21
C LEU A 240 -16.36 -1.77 9.42
N ARG A 241 -16.30 -3.11 9.47
CA ARG A 241 -15.55 -3.85 10.50
C ARG A 241 -14.03 -3.66 10.38
N MET A 242 -13.51 -3.55 9.16
CA MET A 242 -12.10 -3.23 8.90
C MET A 242 -11.75 -1.84 9.43
N LEU A 243 -12.58 -0.82 9.15
CA LEU A 243 -12.43 0.54 9.64
C LEU A 243 -12.56 0.60 11.17
N GLU A 244 -13.51 -0.11 11.78
CA GLU A 244 -13.64 -0.21 13.24
C GLU A 244 -12.42 -0.86 13.92
N LYS A 245 -11.67 -1.72 13.20
CA LYS A 245 -10.36 -2.24 13.65
C LYS A 245 -9.27 -1.18 13.52
N VAL A 246 -9.10 -0.56 12.34
CA VAL A 246 -7.94 0.33 12.10
C VAL A 246 -8.08 1.71 12.75
N CYS A 247 -9.29 2.28 12.84
CA CYS A 247 -9.52 3.60 13.44
C CYS A 247 -9.35 3.64 14.97
N LYS A 248 -9.02 2.51 15.61
CA LYS A 248 -8.58 2.44 17.01
C LYS A 248 -7.11 2.85 17.19
N ASP A 249 -6.34 2.88 16.10
CA ASP A 249 -5.05 3.53 16.04
C ASP A 249 -5.23 4.97 15.53
N SER A 250 -5.00 5.95 16.42
CA SER A 250 -5.08 7.37 16.06
C SER A 250 -3.94 7.82 15.16
N GLN A 251 -2.80 7.14 15.16
CA GLN A 251 -1.69 7.45 14.26
C GLN A 251 -2.03 7.06 12.83
N MET A 252 -2.73 5.93 12.61
CA MET A 252 -3.22 5.55 11.28
C MET A 252 -4.14 6.63 10.66
N LEU A 253 -4.99 7.26 11.48
CA LEU A 253 -5.86 8.37 11.03
C LEU A 253 -5.06 9.64 10.70
N ALA A 254 -4.08 10.00 11.54
CA ALA A 254 -3.19 11.13 11.28
C ALA A 254 -2.34 10.91 10.02
N ASP A 255 -1.77 9.72 9.87
CA ASP A 255 -0.94 9.34 8.73
C ASP A 255 -1.77 9.28 7.45
N MET A 256 -3.05 8.88 7.48
CA MET A 256 -3.95 8.97 6.32
C MET A 256 -4.12 10.42 5.86
N PHE A 257 -4.47 11.33 6.76
CA PHE A 257 -4.67 12.75 6.45
C PHE A 257 -3.38 13.40 5.92
N VAL A 258 -2.24 13.18 6.59
CA VAL A 258 -0.94 13.75 6.18
C VAL A 258 -0.45 13.18 4.85
N ASN A 259 -0.73 11.91 4.52
CA ASN A 259 -0.19 11.28 3.32
C ASN A 259 -1.03 11.46 2.05
N TYR A 260 -2.33 11.78 2.15
CA TYR A 260 -3.24 11.77 0.99
C TYR A 260 -4.20 12.97 0.89
N ASP A 261 -4.32 13.78 1.94
CA ASP A 261 -5.20 14.97 2.00
C ASP A 261 -4.39 16.27 2.21
N CYS A 262 -3.15 16.17 2.70
CA CYS A 262 -2.20 17.29 2.80
C CYS A 262 -1.26 17.41 1.57
N ASP A 263 -1.40 16.54 0.57
CA ASP A 263 -0.67 16.59 -0.69
C ASP A 263 -1.47 17.40 -1.72
N ILE A 264 -0.81 18.23 -2.52
CA ILE A 264 -1.49 19.18 -3.44
C ILE A 264 -2.22 18.42 -4.55
N ASP A 265 -1.59 17.36 -5.06
CA ASP A 265 -2.15 16.45 -6.05
C ASP A 265 -2.78 15.19 -5.39
N GLY A 266 -3.11 15.29 -4.09
CA GLY A 266 -3.55 14.20 -3.24
C GLY A 266 -4.98 13.69 -3.54
N PRO A 267 -5.26 12.38 -3.41
CA PRO A 267 -6.59 11.81 -3.70
C PRO A 267 -7.66 12.06 -2.61
N ASN A 268 -7.34 12.81 -1.54
CA ASN A 268 -8.24 13.26 -0.46
C ASN A 268 -9.03 12.11 0.20
N LEU A 269 -8.30 11.10 0.67
CA LEU A 269 -8.87 9.82 1.11
C LEU A 269 -9.53 9.90 2.49
N PHE A 270 -8.97 10.71 3.40
CA PHE A 270 -9.51 10.89 4.74
C PHE A 270 -10.84 11.66 4.69
N GLU A 271 -10.91 12.79 3.98
CA GLU A 271 -12.13 13.57 3.78
C GLU A 271 -13.23 12.71 3.13
N ARG A 272 -12.88 11.97 2.07
CA ARG A 272 -13.84 11.11 1.35
C ARG A 272 -14.33 9.95 2.21
N MET A 273 -13.46 9.33 3.02
CA MET A 273 -13.87 8.31 3.99
C MET A 273 -14.83 8.87 5.04
N VAL A 274 -14.48 10.00 5.67
CA VAL A 274 -15.33 10.63 6.70
C VAL A 274 -16.67 11.04 6.11
N SER A 275 -16.68 11.57 4.88
CA SER A 275 -17.90 11.92 4.15
C SER A 275 -18.77 10.70 3.83
N ALA A 276 -18.18 9.58 3.39
CA ALA A 276 -18.91 8.34 3.13
C ALA A 276 -19.51 7.73 4.41
N LEU A 277 -18.72 7.67 5.49
CA LEU A 277 -19.19 7.22 6.80
C LEU A 277 -20.31 8.12 7.34
N SER A 278 -20.20 9.44 7.17
CA SER A 278 -21.24 10.40 7.56
C SER A 278 -22.54 10.19 6.80
N ARG A 279 -22.49 9.97 5.47
CA ARG A 279 -23.67 9.61 4.64
C ARG A 279 -24.35 8.33 5.13
N ILE A 280 -23.57 7.33 5.53
CA ILE A 280 -24.10 6.06 6.06
C ILE A 280 -24.73 6.26 7.46
N ALA A 281 -24.07 7.02 8.34
CA ALA A 281 -24.50 7.24 9.73
C ALA A 281 -25.81 8.04 9.85
N HIS A 282 -26.04 9.01 8.95
CA HIS A 282 -27.31 9.76 8.90
C HIS A 282 -28.46 8.98 8.22
N GLY A 283 -28.16 7.80 7.67
CA GLY A 283 -29.02 7.12 6.71
C GLY A 283 -29.04 7.84 5.36
N SER A 284 -29.35 7.11 4.29
CA SER A 284 -29.48 7.70 2.96
C SER A 284 -30.74 8.56 2.87
N GLN A 285 -30.60 9.87 3.11
CA GLN A 285 -31.62 10.88 2.79
C GLN A 285 -31.74 11.08 1.28
N SER A 286 -32.07 10.01 0.57
CA SER A 286 -32.19 9.93 -0.88
C SER A 286 -33.65 9.65 -1.26
N ALA A 287 -34.40 10.74 -1.44
CA ALA A 287 -35.57 10.81 -2.33
C ALA A 287 -36.84 9.97 -2.02
N ASP A 288 -37.30 9.88 -0.76
CA ASP A 288 -38.69 9.42 -0.51
C ASP A 288 -39.49 10.15 0.60
N SER A 289 -38.86 10.97 1.46
CA SER A 289 -39.60 11.81 2.43
C SER A 289 -40.55 12.83 1.80
N ALA A 290 -40.41 13.11 0.49
CA ALA A 290 -41.35 13.93 -0.27
C ALA A 290 -42.67 13.20 -0.58
N ALA A 291 -42.64 11.89 -0.86
CA ALA A 291 -43.81 11.11 -1.26
C ALA A 291 -44.76 10.83 -0.07
N VAL A 292 -44.19 10.68 1.13
CA VAL A 292 -44.98 10.52 2.37
C VAL A 292 -45.75 11.80 2.71
N ALA A 293 -45.13 12.97 2.50
CA ALA A 293 -45.75 14.27 2.77
C ALA A 293 -46.92 14.59 1.81
N SER A 294 -46.80 14.26 0.53
CA SER A 294 -47.87 14.50 -0.47
C SER A 294 -49.08 13.57 -0.33
N SER A 295 -48.93 12.42 0.35
CA SER A 295 -49.97 11.39 0.39
C SER A 295 -51.01 11.58 1.50
N GLN A 296 -50.77 12.44 2.49
CA GLN A 296 -51.70 12.63 3.63
C GLN A 296 -52.67 13.81 3.48
N THR A 297 -52.45 14.74 2.54
CA THR A 297 -53.25 15.97 2.42
C THR A 297 -54.55 15.85 1.60
N VAL A 298 -54.83 14.67 1.01
CA VAL A 298 -56.01 14.45 0.15
C VAL A 298 -57.15 13.72 0.86
N SER A 299 -56.89 12.99 1.95
CA SER A 299 -57.86 12.08 2.58
C SER A 299 -58.67 12.68 3.75
N VAL A 300 -58.55 13.99 4.03
CA VAL A 300 -59.23 14.65 5.18
C VAL A 300 -60.04 15.88 4.74
N LYS A 301 -60.91 15.72 3.74
CA LYS A 301 -61.86 16.77 3.31
C LYS A 301 -63.13 16.22 2.64
N GLY A 302 -63.81 15.27 3.32
CA GLY A 302 -65.02 14.63 2.78
C GLY A 302 -66.11 14.21 3.78
N SER A 303 -65.88 14.31 5.10
CA SER A 303 -66.79 13.72 6.10
C SER A 303 -66.98 14.60 7.35
N SER A 304 -67.52 15.80 7.18
CA SER A 304 -68.06 16.64 8.28
C SER A 304 -68.99 17.74 7.73
N ILE A 305 -70.30 17.46 7.76
CA ILE A 305 -71.48 18.35 7.90
C ILE A 305 -72.71 17.56 7.42
N GLN A 306 -73.26 16.76 8.32
CA GLN A 306 -74.69 16.39 8.41
C GLN A 306 -74.93 15.97 9.87
N VAL A 307 -76.11 16.32 10.43
CA VAL A 307 -76.55 16.02 11.80
C VAL A 307 -75.73 16.75 12.89
N PHE A 308 -76.31 17.59 13.77
CA PHE A 308 -77.70 18.06 13.92
C PHE A 308 -77.84 19.54 13.53
#